data_AF-X0SV63-F1
#
_entry.id   AF-X0SV63-F1
#
_cell.length_a   1.000
_cell.length_b   1.000
_cell.length_c   1.000
_cell.angle_alpha   90.00
_cell.angle_beta   90.00
_cell.angle_gamma   90.00
#
_symmetry.space_group_name_H-M   'P 1'
#
loop_
_entity.id
_entity.type
_entity.pdbx_description
1 polymer ?
#
loop_
_entity_poly.entity_id
_entity_poly.type
_entity_poly.pdbx_seq_one_letter_code
_entity_poly.pdbx_strand_id
1 'polypeptide(L)'
;MSRKSHLLVLFVVLLLPGPVSWAAVKNVILMIGDGMGFEHIKAASLYAYGEEGKLSFEQYYRGEVTTHSANSYRVSDRATDSAAAATAMATGQKVNKNVISEQSRRPIKTILEHLQEKG
;
A
#
# COMPACT_ATOMS: atom_id res chain seq x y z
N MET A 1 28.53 51.49 36.62
CA MET A 1 27.95 50.15 36.84
C MET A 1 27.15 49.76 35.59
N SER A 2 27.82 49.18 34.59
CA SER A 2 27.23 48.85 33.28
C SER A 2 27.02 47.34 33.21
N ARG A 3 25.75 46.92 33.13
CA ARG A 3 25.33 45.51 33.15
C ARG A 3 25.54 44.93 31.74
N LYS A 4 26.57 44.10 31.57
CA LYS A 4 26.82 43.34 30.33
C LYS A 4 25.75 42.26 30.20
N SER A 5 24.87 42.37 29.20
CA SER A 5 23.91 41.32 28.85
C SER A 5 24.63 40.22 28.07
N HIS A 6 24.67 39.01 28.63
CA HIS A 6 25.21 37.84 27.96
C HIS A 6 24.19 37.35 26.92
N LEU A 7 24.51 37.55 25.64
CA LEU A 7 23.78 36.97 24.51
C LEU A 7 24.16 35.49 24.41
N LEU A 8 23.29 34.62 24.91
CA LEU A 8 23.44 33.17 24.84
C LEU A 8 22.92 32.69 23.48
N VAL A 9 23.83 32.54 22.51
CA VAL A 9 23.50 31.98 21.19
C VAL A 9 23.43 30.46 21.32
N LEU A 10 22.21 29.93 21.34
CA LEU A 10 21.93 28.49 21.30
C LEU A 10 22.23 27.97 19.89
N PHE A 11 23.40 27.36 19.70
CA PHE A 11 23.74 26.66 18.46
C PHE A 11 22.95 25.33 18.41
N VAL A 12 21.76 25.36 17.82
CA VAL A 12 21.04 24.14 17.44
C VAL A 12 21.79 23.53 16.27
N VAL A 13 22.64 22.55 16.55
CA VAL A 13 23.24 21.69 15.52
C VAL A 13 22.10 20.90 14.88
N LEU A 14 21.67 21.35 13.71
CA LEU A 14 20.81 20.58 12.82
C LEU A 14 21.62 19.36 12.36
N LEU A 15 21.47 18.24 13.06
CA LEU A 15 21.86 16.92 12.58
C LEU A 15 21.00 16.62 11.35
N LEU A 16 21.45 17.10 10.18
CA LEU A 16 20.86 16.70 8.90
C LEU A 16 21.07 15.19 8.78
N PRO A 17 20.00 14.35 8.81
CA PRO A 17 20.18 12.95 8.49
C PRO A 17 20.73 12.89 7.06
N GLY A 18 21.92 12.30 6.91
CA GLY A 18 22.50 12.06 5.60
C GLY A 18 21.50 11.29 4.72
N PRO A 19 21.62 11.38 3.38
CA PRO A 19 20.70 10.70 2.48
C PRO A 19 20.69 9.20 2.81
N VAL A 20 19.58 8.72 3.34
CA VAL A 20 19.32 7.30 3.53
C VAL A 20 19.13 6.72 2.14
N SER A 21 20.20 6.15 1.58
CA SER A 21 20.11 5.37 0.36
C SER A 21 19.42 4.05 0.69
N TRP A 22 18.15 3.93 0.33
CA TRP A 22 17.49 2.63 0.31
C TRP A 22 18.13 1.78 -0.78
N ALA A 23 18.56 0.57 -0.43
CA ALA A 23 19.04 -0.39 -1.41
C ALA A 23 17.95 -0.61 -2.48
N ALA A 24 18.36 -0.65 -3.75
CA ALA A 24 17.44 -0.84 -4.85
C ALA A 24 16.75 -2.22 -4.74
N VAL A 25 15.42 -2.24 -4.82
CA VAL A 25 14.64 -3.48 -4.81
C VAL A 25 14.78 -4.16 -6.17
N LYS A 26 15.37 -5.37 -6.17
CA LYS A 26 15.58 -6.15 -7.40
C LYS A 26 14.34 -6.93 -7.84
N ASN A 27 13.60 -7.51 -6.90
CA ASN A 27 12.46 -8.38 -7.18
C ASN A 27 11.29 -8.03 -6.27
N VAL A 28 10.07 -8.15 -6.79
CA VAL A 28 8.82 -8.02 -6.04
C VAL A 28 7.98 -9.26 -6.29
N ILE A 29 7.57 -9.93 -5.21
CA ILE A 29 6.61 -11.04 -5.26
C ILE A 29 5.33 -10.54 -4.59
N LEU A 30 4.26 -10.45 -5.38
CA LEU A 30 2.94 -10.03 -4.89
C LEU A 30 2.04 -11.24 -4.71
N MET A 31 1.57 -11.47 -3.49
CA MET A 31 0.60 -12.51 -3.16
C MET A 31 -0.76 -11.87 -2.87
N ILE A 32 -1.80 -12.30 -3.57
CA ILE A 32 -3.17 -11.76 -3.43
C ILE A 32 -4.08 -12.87 -2.94
N GLY A 33 -4.61 -12.73 -1.73
CA GLY A 33 -5.75 -13.53 -1.27
C GLY A 33 -7.05 -12.86 -1.71
N ASP A 34 -7.68 -13.36 -2.77
CA ASP A 34 -8.95 -12.82 -3.24
C ASP A 34 -10.04 -13.00 -2.17
N GLY A 35 -10.75 -11.91 -1.82
CA GLY A 35 -11.72 -11.89 -0.72
C GLY A 35 -11.12 -12.02 0.69
N MET A 36 -9.80 -12.02 0.85
CA MET A 36 -9.14 -12.26 2.14
C MET A 36 -9.10 -11.01 3.04
N GLY A 37 -10.21 -10.75 3.72
CA GLY A 37 -10.31 -9.75 4.79
C GLY A 37 -9.68 -10.22 6.12
N PHE A 38 -9.63 -9.32 7.12
CA PHE A 38 -9.03 -9.60 8.43
C PHE A 38 -9.65 -10.82 9.14
N GLU A 39 -10.97 -10.97 9.07
CA GLU A 39 -11.65 -12.10 9.71
C GLU A 39 -11.34 -13.45 9.02
N HIS A 40 -11.04 -13.45 7.72
CA HIS A 40 -10.59 -14.67 7.04
C HIS A 40 -9.20 -15.09 7.51
N ILE A 41 -8.29 -14.12 7.69
CA ILE A 41 -6.94 -14.37 8.22
C ILE A 41 -7.05 -14.95 9.64
N LYS A 42 -7.83 -14.29 10.51
CA LYS A 42 -8.07 -14.75 11.88
C LYS A 42 -8.66 -16.16 11.93
N ALA A 43 -9.70 -16.43 11.14
CA ALA A 43 -10.31 -17.75 11.08
C ALA A 43 -9.32 -18.83 10.62
N ALA A 44 -8.48 -18.54 9.64
CA ALA A 44 -7.47 -19.46 9.14
C ALA A 44 -6.40 -19.77 10.21
N SER A 45 -5.93 -18.77 10.97
CA SER A 45 -4.96 -18.97 12.05
C SER A 45 -5.54 -19.84 13.17
N LEU A 46 -6.78 -19.56 13.59
CA LEU A 46 -7.48 -20.35 14.60
C LEU A 46 -7.70 -21.79 14.13
N TYR A 47 -8.07 -22.00 12.86
CA TYR A 47 -8.27 -23.32 12.31
C TYR A 47 -6.98 -24.14 12.26
N ALA A 48 -5.89 -23.54 11.77
CA ALA A 48 -4.63 -24.24 11.55
C ALA A 48 -3.78 -24.42 12.82
N TYR A 49 -3.85 -23.48 13.77
CA TYR A 49 -2.94 -23.42 14.92
C TYR A 49 -3.65 -23.32 16.28
N GLY A 50 -4.97 -23.13 16.30
CA GLY A 50 -5.73 -22.95 17.55
C GLY A 50 -5.54 -21.57 18.20
N GLU A 51 -4.78 -20.67 17.57
CA GLU A 51 -4.47 -19.33 18.07
C GLU A 51 -4.31 -18.34 16.90
N GLU A 52 -4.55 -17.06 17.16
CA GLU A 52 -4.41 -15.99 16.15
C GLU A 52 -2.92 -15.65 15.90
N GLY A 53 -2.60 -15.07 14.74
CA GLY A 53 -1.24 -14.52 14.51
C GLY A 53 -0.19 -15.52 14.04
N LYS A 54 -0.57 -16.73 13.62
CA LYS A 54 0.37 -17.82 13.33
C LYS A 54 0.58 -18.14 11.85
N LEU A 55 -0.15 -17.50 10.94
CA LEU A 55 0.13 -17.67 9.52
C LEU A 55 1.49 -17.08 9.17
N SER A 56 2.17 -17.66 8.18
CA SER A 56 3.56 -17.35 7.84
C SER A 56 3.83 -15.87 7.50
N PHE A 57 2.81 -15.14 7.05
CA PHE A 57 2.92 -13.72 6.69
C PHE A 57 2.48 -12.76 7.80
N GLU A 58 1.87 -13.25 8.88
CA GLU A 58 1.30 -12.41 9.94
C GLU A 58 2.34 -11.71 10.82
N GLN A 59 3.60 -12.14 10.73
CA GLN A 59 4.77 -11.57 11.42
C GLN A 59 5.36 -10.31 10.75
N TYR A 60 4.95 -10.00 9.51
CA TYR A 60 5.44 -8.83 8.77
C TYR A 60 4.61 -7.58 9.07
N TYR A 61 5.05 -6.43 8.55
CA TYR A 61 4.35 -5.16 8.67
C TYR A 61 2.91 -5.25 8.16
N ARG A 62 1.98 -4.70 8.93
CA ARG A 62 0.55 -4.66 8.63
C ARG A 62 0.13 -3.24 8.27
N GLY A 63 -0.75 -3.14 7.30
CA GLY A 63 -1.37 -1.88 6.88
C GLY A 63 -2.77 -2.13 6.34
N GLU A 64 -3.54 -1.05 6.23
CA GLU A 64 -4.91 -1.09 5.72
C GLU A 64 -5.00 -0.26 4.44
N VAL A 65 -5.78 -0.73 3.47
CA VAL A 65 -5.99 -0.04 2.19
C VAL A 65 -7.48 0.07 1.89
N THR A 66 -7.88 1.20 1.30
CA THR A 66 -9.28 1.37 0.87
C THR A 66 -9.51 0.71 -0.48
N THR A 67 -10.54 -0.14 -0.57
CA THR A 67 -10.77 -0.99 -1.75
C THR A 67 -11.86 -0.49 -2.69
N HIS A 68 -12.55 0.60 -2.38
CA HIS A 68 -13.69 1.08 -3.19
C HIS A 68 -13.31 1.34 -4.67
N SER A 69 -14.23 1.01 -5.57
CA SER A 69 -14.12 1.26 -7.02
C SER A 69 -14.43 2.73 -7.38
N ALA A 70 -14.17 3.15 -8.62
CA ALA A 70 -14.37 4.54 -9.03
C ALA A 70 -15.85 4.98 -9.01
N ASN A 71 -16.79 4.05 -9.24
CA ASN A 71 -18.23 4.31 -9.20
C ASN A 71 -18.92 3.92 -7.87
N SER A 72 -18.15 3.82 -6.78
CA SER A 72 -18.68 3.50 -5.44
C SER A 72 -19.30 4.71 -4.71
N TYR A 73 -20.28 5.38 -5.34
CA TYR A 73 -20.89 6.61 -4.82
C TYR A 73 -21.93 6.36 -3.72
N ARG A 74 -22.62 5.21 -3.75
CA ARG A 74 -23.65 4.85 -2.77
C ARG A 74 -23.08 3.93 -1.70
N VAL A 75 -23.63 4.00 -0.48
CA VAL A 75 -23.25 3.10 0.62
C VAL A 75 -23.44 1.63 0.24
N SER A 76 -24.52 1.31 -0.47
CA SER A 76 -24.81 -0.03 -0.99
C SER A 76 -23.79 -0.55 -2.01
N ASP A 77 -23.05 0.36 -2.66
CA ASP A 77 -22.17 0.04 -3.79
C ASP A 77 -20.68 0.26 -3.48
N ARG A 78 -20.33 0.40 -2.19
CA ARG A 78 -18.93 0.64 -1.76
C ARG A 78 -18.01 -0.57 -1.97
N ALA A 79 -18.56 -1.77 -1.98
CA ALA A 79 -17.81 -2.99 -2.27
C ALA A 79 -17.35 -2.98 -3.73
N THR A 80 -16.04 -3.09 -3.94
CA THR A 80 -15.45 -3.31 -5.27
C THR A 80 -15.66 -4.75 -5.72
N ASP A 81 -15.52 -5.00 -7.01
CA ASP A 81 -15.32 -6.34 -7.56
C ASP A 81 -13.81 -6.62 -7.77
N SER A 82 -13.48 -7.87 -8.10
CA SER A 82 -12.09 -8.29 -8.33
C SER A 82 -11.46 -7.63 -9.57
N ALA A 83 -12.26 -7.31 -10.61
CA ALA A 83 -11.76 -6.65 -11.83
C ALA A 83 -11.25 -5.22 -11.55
N ALA A 84 -12.04 -4.39 -10.88
CA ALA A 84 -11.62 -3.03 -10.55
C ALA A 84 -10.49 -3.01 -9.51
N ALA A 85 -10.51 -3.93 -8.54
CA ALA A 85 -9.45 -4.08 -7.54
C ALA A 85 -8.11 -4.50 -8.18
N ALA A 86 -8.13 -5.53 -9.04
CA ALA A 86 -6.94 -5.97 -9.77
C ALA A 86 -6.38 -4.87 -10.67
N THR A 87 -7.26 -4.12 -11.35
CA THR A 87 -6.84 -2.97 -12.16
C THR A 87 -6.17 -1.90 -11.31
N ALA A 88 -6.73 -1.55 -10.15
CA ALA A 88 -6.13 -0.58 -9.26
C ALA A 88 -4.75 -1.03 -8.76
N MET A 89 -4.59 -2.31 -8.40
CA MET A 89 -3.29 -2.86 -7.99
C MET A 89 -2.27 -2.90 -9.14
N ALA A 90 -2.71 -3.26 -10.35
CA ALA A 90 -1.82 -3.42 -11.49
C ALA A 90 -1.42 -2.10 -12.13
N THR A 91 -2.30 -1.09 -12.14
CA THR A 91 -2.11 0.16 -12.90
C THR A 91 -1.95 1.40 -12.01
N GLY A 92 -2.27 1.29 -10.71
CA GLY A 92 -2.35 2.44 -9.80
C GLY A 92 -3.60 3.31 -10.01
N GLN A 93 -4.53 2.93 -10.91
CA GLN A 93 -5.71 3.72 -11.24
C GLN A 93 -7.00 3.01 -10.85
N LYS A 94 -7.89 3.73 -10.14
CA LYS A 94 -9.23 3.23 -9.86
C LYS A 94 -10.10 3.28 -11.11
N VAL A 95 -10.82 2.20 -11.36
CA VAL A 95 -11.78 2.06 -12.45
C VAL A 95 -13.15 1.66 -11.91
N ASN A 96 -14.15 1.72 -12.77
CA ASN A 96 -15.49 1.24 -12.43
C ASN A 96 -15.50 -0.29 -12.29
N LYS A 97 -16.47 -0.83 -11.54
CA LYS A 97 -16.69 -2.28 -11.50
C LYS A 97 -16.87 -2.87 -12.89
N ASN A 98 -16.45 -4.12 -13.07
CA ASN A 98 -16.42 -4.89 -14.30
C ASN A 98 -15.48 -4.34 -15.39
N VAL A 99 -14.57 -3.42 -15.04
CA VAL A 99 -13.56 -2.87 -15.96
C VAL A 99 -12.19 -3.43 -15.61
N ILE A 100 -11.45 -3.86 -16.64
CA ILE A 100 -10.09 -4.41 -16.51
C ILE A 100 -9.12 -3.55 -17.31
N SER A 101 -8.12 -2.98 -16.64
CA SER A 101 -6.99 -2.26 -17.26
C SER A 101 -7.40 -1.22 -18.31
N GLU A 102 -8.53 -0.55 -18.11
CA GLU A 102 -9.09 0.42 -19.06
C GLU A 102 -9.64 1.65 -18.32
N GLN A 103 -9.40 2.83 -18.87
CA GLN A 103 -10.06 4.06 -18.45
C GLN A 103 -10.53 4.84 -19.68
N SER A 104 -11.80 5.24 -19.69
CA SER A 104 -12.40 6.00 -20.79
C SER A 104 -12.21 5.31 -22.16
N ARG A 105 -12.37 3.98 -22.22
CA ARG A 105 -12.17 3.15 -23.43
C ARG A 105 -10.74 3.16 -23.99
N ARG A 106 -9.76 3.48 -23.14
CA ARG A 106 -8.34 3.41 -23.47
C ARG A 106 -7.66 2.43 -22.54
N PRO A 107 -6.81 1.52 -23.07
CA PRO A 107 -6.04 0.63 -22.24
C PRO A 107 -5.06 1.42 -21.38
N ILE A 108 -4.88 0.98 -20.14
CA ILE A 108 -3.88 1.49 -19.20
C ILE A 108 -2.83 0.41 -19.00
N LYS A 109 -1.56 0.79 -19.10
CA LYS A 109 -0.46 -0.13 -18.85
C LYS A 109 -0.41 -0.56 -17.38
N THR A 110 -0.18 -1.85 -17.21
CA THR A 110 0.07 -2.50 -15.92
C THR A 110 1.54 -2.42 -15.55
N ILE A 111 1.82 -2.62 -14.26
CA ILE A 111 3.19 -2.69 -13.74
C ILE A 111 3.99 -3.80 -14.41
N LEU A 112 3.37 -4.93 -14.77
CA LEU A 112 4.05 -6.03 -15.47
C LEU A 112 4.48 -5.62 -16.87
N GLU A 113 3.64 -4.91 -17.62
CA GLU A 113 4.01 -4.40 -18.94
C GLU A 113 5.13 -3.36 -18.83
N HIS A 114 5.06 -2.47 -17.84
CA HIS A 114 6.15 -1.52 -17.57
C HIS A 114 7.48 -2.19 -17.20
N LEU A 115 7.45 -3.33 -16.50
CA LEU A 115 8.64 -4.09 -16.15
C LEU A 115 9.17 -4.87 -17.36
N GLN A 116 8.29 -5.50 -18.14
CA GLN A 116 8.66 -6.22 -19.36
C GLN A 116 9.39 -5.32 -20.36
N GLU A 117 9.00 -4.05 -20.47
CA GLU A 117 9.67 -3.06 -21.32
C GLU A 117 11.09 -2.69 -20.86
N LYS A 118 11.43 -2.96 -19.58
CA LYS A 118 12.74 -2.66 -18.99
C LYS A 118 13.74 -3.82 -19.04
N GLY A 119 13.29 -5.01 -19.43
CA GLY A 119 14.06 -6.26 -19.38
C GLY A 119 14.18 -6.83 -17.96
#